data_AF-A0A957SAM9-F1
#
_entry.id   AF-A0A957SAM9-F1
#
_cell.length_a   1.000
_cell.length_b   1.000
_cell.length_c   1.000
_cell.angle_alpha   90.00
_cell.angle_beta   90.00
_cell.angle_gamma   90.00
#
_symmetry.space_group_name_H-M   'P 1'
#
loop_
_entity.id
_entity.type
_entity.pdbx_description
1 polymer ?
#
loop_
_entity_poly.entity_id
_entity_poly.type
_entity_poly.pdbx_seq_one_letter_code
_entity_poly.pdbx_strand_id
1 'polypeptide(L)'
;FLKLQELAGQAAADAALRQNVGEELQRLLDLRVANFAKDQPWVGERLQKGSWIHRRDMSIARNFLHLTPELATYLRQQALPQMQEAIAEYSWVAPYWFVTRYEASVSEGVQRHLLDSPALFQAKARILQEPQQELVKYLDVPAFAVGDLFYMQNLVAALEAAPAEFCVAFGEFALCVPYR
;
A
#
# COMPACT_ATOMS: atom_id res chain seq x y z
N PHE A 1 17.72 10.49 5.77
CA PHE A 1 18.22 11.43 6.79
C PHE A 1 17.59 12.80 6.56
N LEU A 2 17.04 13.43 7.60
CA LEU A 2 16.46 14.79 7.54
C LEU A 2 17.50 15.91 7.38
N LYS A 3 18.75 15.56 7.04
CA LYS A 3 19.90 16.48 6.93
C LYS A 3 20.12 17.39 8.16
N LEU A 4 19.53 17.06 9.33
CA LEU A 4 19.59 17.89 10.53
C LEU A 4 21.02 18.15 11.00
N GLN A 5 21.92 17.18 10.84
CA GLN A 5 23.34 17.35 11.13
C GLN A 5 24.07 18.24 10.12
N GLU A 6 23.66 18.23 8.84
CA GLU A 6 24.18 19.20 7.85
C GLU A 6 23.71 20.61 8.20
N LEU A 7 22.43 20.75 8.58
CA LEU A 7 21.86 21.99 9.08
C LEU A 7 22.51 22.45 10.40
N ALA A 8 23.02 21.52 11.20
CA ALA A 8 23.78 21.80 12.43
C ALA A 8 25.29 21.98 12.19
N GLY A 9 25.77 21.99 10.94
CA GLY A 9 27.20 22.18 10.62
C GLY A 9 28.11 20.98 10.91
N GLN A 10 27.54 19.80 11.18
CA GLN A 10 28.25 18.56 11.51
C GLN A 10 28.22 17.53 10.37
N ALA A 11 28.37 17.99 9.12
CA ALA A 11 28.25 17.13 7.94
C ALA A 11 29.23 15.94 7.91
N ALA A 12 30.44 16.12 8.47
CA ALA A 12 31.48 15.08 8.48
C ALA A 12 31.35 14.06 9.64
N ALA A 13 30.53 14.35 10.66
CA ALA A 13 30.48 13.54 11.88
C ALA A 13 29.83 12.17 11.68
N ASP A 14 29.14 11.94 10.55
CA ASP A 14 28.23 10.79 10.40
C ASP A 14 28.28 10.10 9.03
N ALA A 15 29.29 10.40 8.20
CA ALA A 15 29.39 9.84 6.84
C ALA A 15 29.38 8.30 6.83
N ALA A 16 30.10 7.68 7.79
CA ALA A 16 30.15 6.23 7.94
C ALA A 16 28.79 5.63 8.37
N LEU A 17 28.06 6.27 9.29
CA LEU A 17 26.73 5.79 9.69
C LEU A 17 25.74 5.88 8.52
N ARG A 18 25.77 6.98 7.76
CA ARG A 18 24.89 7.15 6.59
C ARG A 18 25.15 6.09 5.54
N GLN A 19 26.42 5.78 5.29
CA GLN A 19 26.80 4.68 4.41
C GLN A 19 26.24 3.35 4.93
N ASN A 20 26.49 3.01 6.20
CA ASN A 20 26.00 1.76 6.80
C ASN A 20 24.47 1.63 6.77
N VAL A 21 23.75 2.71 7.09
CA VAL A 21 22.28 2.75 7.03
C VAL A 21 21.79 2.64 5.58
N GLY A 22 22.49 3.26 4.63
CA GLY A 22 22.18 3.12 3.19
C GLY A 22 22.36 1.70 2.69
N GLU A 23 23.48 1.06 3.04
CA GLU A 23 23.77 -0.34 2.69
C GLU A 23 22.76 -1.30 3.32
N GLU A 24 22.41 -1.11 4.61
CA GLU A 24 21.41 -1.93 5.28
C GLU A 24 20.00 -1.72 4.72
N LEU A 25 19.60 -0.49 4.43
CA LEU A 25 18.33 -0.20 3.75
C LEU A 25 18.27 -0.92 2.40
N GLN A 26 19.32 -0.81 1.59
CA GLN A 26 19.39 -1.48 0.29
C GLN A 26 19.28 -3.00 0.45
N ARG A 27 20.01 -3.59 1.41
CA ARG A 27 19.93 -5.02 1.72
C ARG A 27 18.51 -5.45 2.09
N LEU A 28 17.80 -4.66 2.90
CA LEU A 28 16.42 -4.95 3.30
C LEU A 28 15.42 -4.82 2.14
N LEU A 29 15.62 -3.83 1.26
CA LEU A 29 14.83 -3.65 0.05
C LEU A 29 15.00 -4.84 -0.91
N ASP A 30 16.24 -5.26 -1.13
CA ASP A 30 16.55 -6.46 -1.94
C ASP A 30 15.95 -7.72 -1.34
N LEU A 31 16.06 -7.88 -0.01
CA LEU A 31 15.48 -9.01 0.70
C LEU A 31 13.95 -9.03 0.58
N ARG A 32 13.29 -7.87 0.55
CA ARG A 32 11.84 -7.75 0.37
C ARG A 32 11.40 -8.23 -1.00
N VAL A 33 12.12 -7.86 -2.06
CA VAL A 33 11.84 -8.29 -3.43
C VAL A 33 12.14 -9.78 -3.60
N ALA A 34 13.32 -10.23 -3.16
CA ALA A 34 13.76 -11.62 -3.30
C ALA A 34 12.85 -12.62 -2.58
N ASN A 35 12.32 -12.24 -1.41
CA ASN A 35 11.41 -13.09 -0.64
C ASN A 35 9.93 -12.75 -0.85
N PHE A 36 9.59 -11.94 -1.85
CA PHE A 36 8.20 -11.63 -2.13
C PHE A 36 7.46 -12.90 -2.55
N ALA A 37 6.33 -13.16 -1.90
CA ALA A 37 5.38 -14.19 -2.30
C ALA A 37 3.97 -13.63 -2.12
N LYS A 38 3.17 -13.70 -3.20
CA LYS A 38 1.75 -13.36 -3.13
C LYS A 38 0.99 -14.34 -2.23
N ASP A 39 1.42 -15.59 -2.25
CA ASP A 39 0.85 -16.66 -1.46
C ASP A 39 1.25 -16.53 0.01
N GLN A 40 0.29 -16.80 0.88
CA GLN A 40 0.57 -16.84 2.30
C GLN A 40 1.40 -18.09 2.69
N PRO A 41 2.27 -17.99 3.72
CA PRO A 41 3.14 -19.08 4.13
C PRO A 41 2.43 -20.23 4.89
N TRP A 42 1.12 -20.06 5.16
CA TRP A 42 0.27 -20.99 5.90
C TRP A 42 -0.48 -21.94 4.95
N VAL A 43 0.27 -22.71 4.15
CA VAL A 43 -0.23 -23.70 3.18
C VAL A 43 0.33 -25.10 3.43
N GLY A 44 -0.29 -26.13 2.86
CA GLY A 44 0.24 -27.52 2.85
C GLY A 44 0.16 -28.26 4.18
N GLU A 45 1.19 -29.05 4.52
CA GLU A 45 1.29 -29.80 5.79
C GLU A 45 1.13 -28.91 7.03
N ARG A 46 1.48 -27.62 6.90
CA ARG A 46 1.25 -26.60 7.93
C ARG A 46 -0.23 -26.28 8.17
N LEU A 47 -1.17 -26.82 7.38
CA LEU A 47 -2.62 -26.74 7.61
C LEU A 47 -3.22 -28.04 8.15
N GLN A 48 -2.53 -29.18 8.03
CA GLN A 48 -3.09 -30.52 8.29
C GLN A 48 -3.46 -30.79 9.76
N LYS A 49 -2.98 -29.97 10.71
CA LYS A 49 -3.37 -30.06 12.13
C LYS A 49 -4.56 -29.18 12.52
N GLY A 50 -5.35 -28.67 11.57
CA GLY A 50 -6.57 -27.88 11.83
C GLY A 50 -6.36 -26.55 12.60
N SER A 51 -5.13 -26.26 13.00
CA SER A 51 -4.80 -25.28 14.04
C SER A 51 -4.21 -23.98 13.51
N TRP A 52 -4.13 -23.78 12.19
CA TRP A 52 -3.40 -22.63 11.63
C TRP A 52 -4.20 -21.81 10.60
N ILE A 53 -5.47 -22.16 10.39
CA ILE A 53 -6.37 -21.45 9.46
C ILE A 53 -6.66 -20.02 9.95
N HIS A 54 -6.66 -19.77 11.27
CA HIS A 54 -6.79 -18.43 11.85
C HIS A 54 -5.55 -17.54 11.63
N ARG A 55 -4.44 -18.07 11.12
CA ARG A 55 -3.25 -17.25 10.80
C ARG A 55 -3.38 -16.52 9.46
N ARG A 56 -4.53 -16.67 8.80
CA ARG A 56 -4.83 -16.12 7.47
C ARG A 56 -5.54 -14.77 7.52
N ASP A 57 -5.75 -14.21 8.70
CA ASP A 57 -6.59 -13.01 8.91
C ASP A 57 -6.04 -11.72 8.26
N MET A 58 -4.79 -11.76 7.76
CA MET A 58 -4.13 -10.66 7.02
C MET A 58 -3.55 -11.12 5.67
N SER A 59 -4.12 -12.16 5.04
CA SER A 59 -3.56 -12.70 3.79
C SER A 59 -3.36 -11.65 2.70
N ILE A 60 -4.26 -10.65 2.62
CA ILE A 60 -4.21 -9.62 1.59
C ILE A 60 -3.45 -8.35 2.03
N ALA A 61 -3.44 -8.03 3.33
CA ALA A 61 -2.70 -6.87 3.85
C ALA A 61 -1.19 -7.12 4.02
N ARG A 62 -0.77 -8.35 4.38
CA ARG A 62 0.59 -8.68 4.84
C ARG A 62 1.72 -8.08 3.99
N ASN A 63 1.55 -8.10 2.67
CA ASN A 63 2.58 -7.65 1.74
C ASN A 63 2.67 -6.13 1.59
N PHE A 64 1.67 -5.38 2.05
CA PHE A 64 1.57 -3.92 1.92
C PHE A 64 1.32 -3.19 3.24
N LEU A 65 1.41 -3.90 4.37
CA LEU A 65 1.44 -3.29 5.70
C LEU A 65 2.61 -2.30 5.80
N HIS A 66 2.33 -1.10 6.29
CA HIS A 66 3.31 -0.02 6.48
C HIS A 66 4.07 0.37 5.22
N LEU A 67 3.42 0.30 4.06
CA LEU A 67 4.01 0.71 2.78
C LEU A 67 4.34 2.22 2.78
N THR A 68 5.63 2.56 2.73
CA THR A 68 6.09 3.94 2.56
C THR A 68 6.19 4.31 1.07
N PRO A 69 6.19 5.60 0.69
CA PRO A 69 6.36 6.03 -0.70
C PRO A 69 7.65 5.52 -1.35
N GLU A 70 8.75 5.48 -0.59
CA GLU A 70 10.05 5.00 -1.06
C GLU A 70 10.02 3.50 -1.33
N LEU A 71 9.42 2.72 -0.41
CA LEU A 71 9.25 1.28 -0.60
C LEU A 71 8.33 0.99 -1.79
N ALA A 72 7.25 1.75 -1.96
CA ALA A 72 6.35 1.59 -3.10
C ALA A 72 7.07 1.86 -4.44
N THR A 73 7.87 2.92 -4.48
CA THR A 73 8.71 3.26 -5.65
C THR A 73 9.68 2.14 -5.97
N TYR A 74 10.36 1.60 -4.94
CA TYR A 74 11.29 0.48 -5.11
C TYR A 74 10.61 -0.78 -5.65
N LEU A 75 9.47 -1.18 -5.05
CA LEU A 75 8.70 -2.35 -5.48
C LEU A 75 8.17 -2.19 -6.91
N ARG A 76 7.76 -0.98 -7.31
CA ARG A 76 7.38 -0.69 -8.70
C ARG A 76 8.57 -0.82 -9.65
N GLN A 77 9.75 -0.35 -9.26
CA GLN A 77 10.92 -0.42 -10.15
C GLN A 77 11.46 -1.84 -10.31
N GLN A 78 11.43 -2.64 -9.24
CA GLN A 78 12.11 -3.94 -9.21
C GLN A 78 11.19 -5.15 -9.36
N ALA A 79 9.89 -5.00 -9.04
CA ALA A 79 8.98 -6.14 -8.90
C ALA A 79 7.54 -5.84 -9.36
N LEU A 80 7.34 -4.87 -10.27
CA LEU A 80 6.00 -4.47 -10.72
C LEU A 80 5.13 -5.64 -11.21
N PRO A 81 5.62 -6.58 -12.03
CA PRO A 81 4.80 -7.73 -12.46
C PRO A 81 4.26 -8.54 -11.28
N GLN A 82 5.11 -8.80 -10.27
CA GLN A 82 4.71 -9.53 -9.06
C GLN A 82 3.69 -8.75 -8.23
N MET A 83 3.82 -7.42 -8.16
CA MET A 83 2.86 -6.57 -7.45
C MET A 83 1.52 -6.54 -8.16
N GLN A 84 1.51 -6.44 -9.50
CA GLN A 84 0.30 -6.47 -10.32
C GLN A 84 -0.45 -7.78 -10.13
N GLU A 85 0.25 -8.91 -10.20
CA GLU A 85 -0.33 -10.24 -9.98
C GLU A 85 -0.95 -10.36 -8.58
N ALA A 86 -0.20 -9.98 -7.54
CA ALA A 86 -0.66 -10.05 -6.16
C ALA A 86 -1.90 -9.17 -5.91
N ILE A 87 -1.87 -7.91 -6.36
CA ILE A 87 -2.98 -6.96 -6.14
C ILE A 87 -4.23 -7.40 -6.92
N ALA A 88 -4.07 -7.92 -8.13
CA ALA A 88 -5.17 -8.46 -8.92
C ALA A 88 -5.81 -9.67 -8.21
N GLU A 89 -5.00 -10.62 -7.73
CA GLU A 89 -5.50 -11.78 -7.01
C GLU A 89 -6.18 -11.38 -5.70
N TYR A 90 -5.59 -10.47 -4.92
CA TYR A 90 -6.18 -10.01 -3.66
C TYR A 90 -7.52 -9.32 -3.86
N SER A 91 -7.64 -8.52 -4.92
CA SER A 91 -8.90 -7.88 -5.30
C SER A 91 -9.95 -8.91 -5.73
N TRP A 92 -9.52 -10.03 -6.33
CA TRP A 92 -10.40 -11.12 -6.76
C TRP A 92 -10.87 -12.00 -5.59
N VAL A 93 -9.97 -12.44 -4.70
CA VAL A 93 -10.33 -13.29 -3.55
C VAL A 93 -11.07 -12.54 -2.43
N ALA A 94 -10.91 -11.22 -2.36
CA ALA A 94 -11.51 -10.37 -1.35
C ALA A 94 -12.19 -9.15 -1.99
N PRO A 95 -13.31 -9.32 -2.73
CA PRO A 95 -13.94 -8.23 -3.48
C PRO A 95 -14.39 -7.05 -2.61
N TYR A 96 -14.63 -7.28 -1.32
CA TYR A 96 -15.01 -6.27 -0.34
C TYR A 96 -13.83 -5.79 0.53
N TRP A 97 -12.59 -5.91 0.05
CA TRP A 97 -11.37 -5.52 0.80
C TRP A 97 -11.39 -4.07 1.31
N PHE A 98 -12.10 -3.18 0.60
CA PHE A 98 -12.22 -1.76 0.93
C PHE A 98 -13.35 -1.46 1.92
N VAL A 99 -14.26 -2.41 2.16
CA VAL A 99 -15.42 -2.23 3.04
C VAL A 99 -15.01 -2.45 4.49
N THR A 100 -15.06 -1.39 5.28
CA THR A 100 -14.73 -1.43 6.70
C THR A 100 -15.81 -2.16 7.49
N ARG A 101 -15.40 -2.95 8.50
CA ARG A 101 -16.28 -3.78 9.34
C ARG A 101 -17.09 -4.83 8.57
N TYR A 102 -16.69 -5.15 7.33
CA TYR A 102 -17.26 -6.26 6.58
C TYR A 102 -17.03 -7.58 7.34
N GLU A 103 -18.11 -8.34 7.53
CA GLU A 103 -18.05 -9.66 8.12
C GLU A 103 -17.58 -10.66 7.06
N ALA A 104 -16.30 -11.02 7.11
CA ALA A 104 -15.76 -12.12 6.34
C ALA A 104 -15.05 -13.06 7.31
N SER A 105 -15.62 -14.25 7.48
CA SER A 105 -15.07 -15.27 8.34
C SER A 105 -14.08 -16.16 7.60
N VAL A 106 -13.00 -16.50 8.28
CA VAL A 106 -12.12 -17.62 7.91
C VAL A 106 -12.14 -18.57 9.10
N SER A 107 -12.88 -19.67 8.98
CA SER A 107 -13.21 -20.57 10.10
C SER A 107 -14.14 -19.93 11.14
N GLU A 108 -13.62 -19.38 12.23
CA GLU A 108 -14.42 -18.73 13.28
C GLU A 108 -14.82 -17.30 12.83
N GLY A 109 -16.03 -16.88 13.17
CA GLY A 109 -16.60 -15.62 12.71
C GLY A 109 -15.90 -14.41 13.31
N VAL A 110 -15.12 -13.70 12.50
CA VAL A 110 -14.53 -12.40 12.85
C VAL A 110 -14.75 -11.39 11.73
N GLN A 111 -14.69 -10.11 12.09
CA GLN A 111 -14.68 -9.01 11.13
C GLN A 111 -13.33 -9.00 10.38
N ARG A 112 -13.35 -8.56 9.11
CA ARG A 112 -12.12 -8.34 8.35
C ARG A 112 -11.20 -7.35 9.06
N HIS A 113 -9.90 -7.58 8.93
CA HIS A 113 -8.92 -6.73 9.59
C HIS A 113 -8.98 -5.30 9.02
N LEU A 114 -8.98 -4.31 9.91
CA LEU A 114 -8.99 -2.89 9.55
C LEU A 114 -7.82 -2.47 8.63
N LEU A 115 -6.79 -3.31 8.51
CA LEU A 115 -5.58 -3.02 7.74
C LEU A 115 -5.69 -3.45 6.28
N ASP A 116 -6.71 -4.24 5.90
CA ASP A 116 -6.90 -4.70 4.53
C ASP A 116 -7.16 -3.52 3.59
N SER A 117 -8.06 -2.61 3.98
CA SER A 117 -8.41 -1.42 3.20
C SER A 117 -7.21 -0.48 2.95
N PRO A 118 -6.50 0.04 3.97
CA PRO A 118 -5.34 0.90 3.72
C PRO A 118 -4.20 0.18 2.99
N ALA A 119 -3.94 -1.10 3.29
CA ALA A 119 -2.83 -1.82 2.66
C ALA A 119 -3.03 -1.95 1.14
N LEU A 120 -4.22 -2.40 0.71
CA LEU A 120 -4.51 -2.54 -0.72
C LEU A 120 -4.69 -1.19 -1.41
N PHE A 121 -5.33 -0.21 -0.76
CA PHE A 121 -5.51 1.11 -1.33
C PHE A 121 -4.16 1.78 -1.61
N GLN A 122 -3.24 1.77 -0.63
CA GLN A 122 -1.92 2.36 -0.80
C GLN A 122 -1.08 1.60 -1.85
N ALA A 123 -1.23 0.27 -1.96
CA ALA A 123 -0.56 -0.49 -3.01
C ALA A 123 -1.06 -0.10 -4.41
N LYS A 124 -2.38 0.01 -4.60
CA LYS A 124 -2.99 0.50 -5.85
C LYS A 124 -2.54 1.91 -6.19
N ALA A 125 -2.57 2.81 -5.22
CA ALA A 125 -2.22 4.22 -5.44
C ALA A 125 -0.71 4.42 -5.69
N ARG A 126 0.16 3.82 -4.86
CA ARG A 126 1.60 4.12 -4.88
C ARG A 126 2.43 3.18 -5.75
N ILE A 127 2.08 1.89 -5.79
CA ILE A 127 2.82 0.90 -6.59
C ILE A 127 2.25 0.84 -7.99
N LEU A 128 0.93 0.64 -8.14
CA LEU A 128 0.32 0.55 -9.47
C LEU A 128 0.16 1.92 -10.12
N GLN A 129 0.07 2.99 -9.32
CA GLN A 129 -0.23 4.34 -9.79
C GLN A 129 -1.56 4.37 -10.54
N GLU A 130 -2.57 3.71 -9.96
CA GLU A 130 -3.94 3.81 -10.46
C GLU A 130 -4.39 5.27 -10.46
N PRO A 131 -5.12 5.71 -11.50
CA PRO A 131 -5.53 7.10 -11.60
C PRO A 131 -6.56 7.43 -10.52
N GLN A 132 -6.64 8.71 -10.13
CA GLN A 132 -7.56 9.18 -9.09
C GLN A 132 -9.00 8.67 -9.31
N GLN A 133 -9.51 8.67 -10.54
CA GLN A 133 -10.88 8.25 -10.84
C GLN A 133 -11.16 6.79 -10.46
N GLU A 134 -10.14 5.93 -10.45
CA GLU A 134 -10.26 4.54 -9.99
C GLU A 134 -10.13 4.45 -8.45
N LEU A 135 -9.24 5.23 -7.86
CA LEU A 135 -8.99 5.22 -6.41
C LEU A 135 -10.18 5.75 -5.61
N VAL A 136 -10.83 6.83 -6.06
CA VAL A 136 -11.95 7.45 -5.32
C VAL A 136 -13.14 6.50 -5.14
N LYS A 137 -13.29 5.49 -6.00
CA LYS A 137 -14.34 4.46 -5.89
C LYS A 137 -14.27 3.68 -4.57
N TYR A 138 -13.11 3.67 -3.93
CA TYR A 138 -12.86 2.93 -2.68
C TYR A 138 -12.63 3.85 -1.47
N LEU A 139 -12.71 5.17 -1.64
CA LEU A 139 -12.31 6.14 -0.62
C LEU A 139 -13.40 6.38 0.43
N ASP A 140 -14.65 6.61 -0.01
CA ASP A 140 -15.76 7.02 0.84
C ASP A 140 -16.43 5.85 1.58
N VAL A 141 -15.61 4.99 2.18
CA VAL A 141 -16.05 3.89 3.05
C VAL A 141 -15.31 3.95 4.39
N PRO A 142 -15.55 4.98 5.21
CA PRO A 142 -14.81 5.19 6.44
C PRO A 142 -15.23 4.21 7.55
N ALA A 143 -14.26 3.70 8.30
CA ALA A 143 -14.53 2.83 9.45
C ALA A 143 -15.10 3.58 10.67
N PHE A 144 -14.90 4.90 10.71
CA PHE A 144 -15.27 5.78 11.81
C PHE A 144 -15.91 7.07 11.29
N ALA A 145 -16.79 7.68 12.09
CA ALA A 145 -17.60 8.83 11.70
C ALA A 145 -16.80 10.11 11.42
N VAL A 146 -15.64 10.26 12.06
CA VAL A 146 -14.70 11.37 11.84
C VAL A 146 -13.43 10.71 11.33
N GLY A 147 -13.01 11.08 10.12
CA GLY A 147 -11.99 10.38 9.34
C GLY A 147 -10.82 9.86 10.19
N ASP A 148 -10.50 8.57 10.01
CA ASP A 148 -9.37 7.95 10.71
C ASP A 148 -8.04 8.19 9.97
N LEU A 149 -6.95 7.73 10.57
CA LEU A 149 -5.62 7.82 9.97
C LEU A 149 -5.55 7.16 8.57
N PHE A 150 -6.22 6.02 8.39
CA PHE A 150 -6.21 5.27 7.15
C PHE A 150 -6.99 5.98 6.04
N TYR A 151 -8.15 6.56 6.39
CA TYR A 151 -8.93 7.42 5.50
C TYR A 151 -8.11 8.63 5.07
N MET A 152 -7.43 9.32 5.99
CA MET A 152 -6.57 10.46 5.64
C MET A 152 -5.41 10.03 4.72
N GLN A 153 -4.77 8.91 4.99
CA GLN A 153 -3.70 8.38 4.13
C GLN A 153 -4.21 8.04 2.73
N ASN A 154 -5.39 7.43 2.61
CA ASN A 154 -6.01 7.09 1.34
C ASN A 154 -6.46 8.34 0.57
N LEU A 155 -7.03 9.33 1.28
CA LEU A 155 -7.40 10.62 0.71
C LEU A 155 -6.18 11.32 0.12
N VAL A 156 -5.08 11.41 0.88
CA VAL A 156 -3.83 12.01 0.39
C VAL A 156 -3.33 11.27 -0.84
N ALA A 157 -3.31 9.93 -0.83
CA ALA A 157 -2.88 9.14 -1.98
C ALA A 157 -3.77 9.33 -3.22
N ALA A 158 -5.09 9.50 -3.03
CA ALA A 158 -6.02 9.79 -4.13
C ALA A 158 -5.85 11.22 -4.68
N LEU A 159 -5.52 12.18 -3.82
CA LEU A 159 -5.22 13.56 -4.23
C LEU A 159 -3.87 13.64 -4.97
N GLU A 160 -2.85 12.92 -4.50
CA GLU A 160 -1.55 12.80 -5.18
C GLU A 160 -1.67 12.15 -6.57
N ALA A 161 -2.67 11.29 -6.77
CA ALA A 161 -2.98 10.67 -8.06
C ALA A 161 -3.86 11.54 -8.98
N ALA A 162 -4.26 12.73 -8.53
CA ALA A 162 -5.02 13.67 -9.36
C ALA A 162 -4.18 14.10 -10.57
N PRO A 163 -4.79 14.27 -11.75
CA PRO A 163 -4.08 14.87 -12.87
C PRO A 163 -3.68 16.31 -12.49
N ALA A 164 -2.50 16.74 -12.95
CA ALA A 164 -2.02 18.11 -12.75
C ALA A 164 -3.00 19.18 -13.30
N GLU A 165 -3.86 18.77 -14.24
CA GLU A 165 -4.90 19.58 -14.85
C GLU A 165 -6.23 18.84 -14.80
N PHE A 166 -7.26 19.49 -14.25
CA PHE A 166 -8.63 19.01 -14.32
C PHE A 166 -9.29 19.58 -15.57
N CYS A 167 -9.51 18.73 -16.57
CA CYS A 167 -10.14 19.12 -17.83
C CYS A 167 -11.60 18.69 -17.87
N VAL A 168 -12.52 19.63 -18.06
CA VAL A 168 -13.92 19.34 -18.38
C VAL A 168 -14.12 19.51 -19.88
N ALA A 169 -14.54 18.44 -20.55
CA ALA A 169 -14.87 18.48 -21.98
C ALA A 169 -16.31 18.95 -22.21
N PHE A 170 -16.48 19.96 -23.06
CA PHE A 170 -17.76 20.46 -23.56
C PHE A 170 -17.73 20.42 -25.11
N GLY A 171 -18.18 19.30 -25.69
CA GLY A 171 -18.14 19.10 -27.14
C GLY A 171 -16.69 18.95 -27.65
N GLU A 172 -16.29 19.77 -28.63
CA GLU A 172 -14.91 19.79 -29.18
C GLU A 172 -13.93 20.62 -28.33
N PHE A 173 -14.41 21.30 -27.28
CA PHE A 173 -13.58 22.15 -26.42
C PHE A 173 -13.34 21.48 -25.06
N ALA A 174 -12.10 21.56 -24.56
CA ALA A 174 -11.74 21.17 -23.21
C ALA A 174 -11.31 22.40 -22.41
N LEU A 175 -11.89 22.57 -21.22
CA LEU A 175 -11.54 23.63 -20.28
C LEU A 175 -10.72 22.99 -19.16
N CYS A 176 -9.42 23.24 -19.16
CA CYS A 176 -8.47 22.68 -18.21
C CYS A 176 -8.13 23.72 -17.13
N VAL A 177 -8.34 23.35 -15.87
CA VAL A 177 -7.93 24.15 -14.71
C VAL A 177 -6.76 23.45 -14.05
N PRO A 178 -5.58 24.09 -13.93
CA PRO A 178 -4.46 23.51 -13.20
C PRO A 178 -4.80 23.44 -11.71
N TYR A 179 -4.54 22.28 -11.08
CA TYR A 179 -4.53 22.17 -9.62
C TYR A 179 -3.22 22.83 -9.13
N ARG A 180 -3.32 23.98 -8.46
CA ARG A 180 -2.18 24.65 -7.81
C ARG A 180 -1.82 23.98 -6.49
#